data_AF-K1SDK5-F1
#
_entry.id   AF-K1SDK5-F1
#
_cell.length_a   1.000
_cell.length_b   1.000
_cell.length_c   1.000
_cell.angle_alpha   90.00
_cell.angle_beta   90.00
_cell.angle_gamma   90.00
#
_symmetry.space_group_name_H-M   'P 1'
#
loop_
_entity.id
_entity.type
_entity.pdbx_description
1 polymer ?
#
loop_
_entity_poly.entity_id
_entity_poly.type
_entity_poly.pdbx_seq_one_letter_code
_entity_poly.pdbx_strand_id
1 'polypeptide(L)' 'AEYLIYMWQVEDLLRANGCDIDRIRQNIILRYPEEERPALEEWYGNLADMMRAEGVTEKGHLQITGMSF' A
#
# COMPACT_ATOMS: atom_id res chain seq x y z
N ALA A 1 -5.65 -4.19 -18.17
CA ALA A 1 -4.82 -3.00 -17.88
C ALA A 1 -5.20 -2.33 -16.55
N GLU A 2 -6.40 -2.57 -15.99
CA GLU A 2 -6.89 -1.94 -14.75
C GLU A 2 -6.04 -2.24 -13.50
N TYR A 3 -5.51 -3.46 -13.36
CA TYR A 3 -4.74 -3.86 -12.18
C TYR A 3 -3.42 -3.09 -12.01
N LEU A 4 -2.75 -2.74 -13.12
CA LEU A 4 -1.51 -1.94 -13.08
C LEU A 4 -1.77 -0.50 -12.63
N ILE A 5 -2.87 0.08 -13.11
CA ILE A 5 -3.27 1.45 -12.75
C ILE A 5 -3.66 1.51 -11.26
N TYR A 6 -4.36 0.49 -10.77
CA TYR A 6 -4.71 0.36 -9.35
C TYR A 6 -3.48 0.29 -8.45
N MET A 7 -2.50 -0.55 -8.79
CA MET A 7 -1.25 -0.67 -8.02
C MET A 7 -0.49 0.66 -7.95
N TRP A 8 -0.41 1.41 -9.05
CA TRP A 8 0.22 2.73 -9.03
C TRP A 8 -0.52 3.73 -8.15
N GLN A 9 -1.85 3.74 -8.16
CA GLN A 9 -2.62 4.61 -7.26
C GLN A 9 -2.37 4.27 -5.80
N VAL A 10 -2.24 2.98 -5.49
CA VAL A 10 -1.95 2.50 -4.14
C VAL A 10 -0.55 2.91 -3.71
N GLU A 11 0.46 2.74 -4.57
CA GLU A 11 1.81 3.23 -4.31
C GLU A 11 1.84 4.74 -4.11
N ASP A 12 1.13 5.50 -4.93
CA ASP A 12 1.05 6.96 -4.78
C ASP A 12 0.36 7.36 -3.47
N LEU A 13 -0.71 6.65 -3.08
CA LEU A 13 -1.34 6.78 -1.77
C LEU A 13 -0.36 6.48 -0.64
N LEU A 14 0.41 5.39 -0.72
CA LEU A 14 1.44 5.05 0.24
C LEU A 14 2.47 6.18 0.35
N ARG A 15 3.00 6.70 -0.76
CA ARG A 15 3.98 7.82 -0.76
C ARG A 15 3.38 9.11 -0.20
N ALA A 16 2.14 9.46 -0.57
CA ALA A 16 1.44 10.63 -0.05
C ALA A 16 1.25 10.57 1.47
N ASN A 17 1.14 9.36 2.03
CA ASN A 17 1.06 9.13 3.47
C ASN A 17 2.44 8.86 4.11
N GLY A 18 3.54 8.90 3.36
CA GLY A 18 4.90 8.68 3.88
C GLY A 18 5.24 7.21 4.14
N CYS A 19 4.56 6.28 3.47
CA CYS A 19 4.61 4.83 3.72
C CYS A 19 4.39 4.51 5.21
N ASP A 20 3.55 5.29 5.88
CA ASP A 20 3.25 5.18 7.31
C ASP A 20 1.87 4.53 7.48
N ILE A 21 1.85 3.38 8.16
CA ILE A 21 0.64 2.58 8.32
C ILE A 21 -0.40 3.26 9.23
N ASP A 22 0.04 4.03 10.23
CA ASP A 22 -0.86 4.79 11.09
C ASP A 22 -1.60 5.87 10.30
N ARG A 23 -0.89 6.57 9.40
CA ARG A 23 -1.50 7.57 8.51
C ARG A 23 -2.49 6.94 7.53
N ILE A 24 -2.11 5.83 6.89
CA ILE A 24 -2.99 5.09 5.97
C ILE A 24 -4.22 4.58 6.72
N ARG A 25 -4.02 4.06 7.94
CA ARG A 25 -5.12 3.62 8.79
C ARG A 25 -6.12 4.74 9.02
N GLN A 26 -5.65 5.91 9.43
CA GLN A 26 -6.52 7.04 9.74
C GLN A 26 -7.19 7.64 8.51
N ASN A 27 -6.46 7.73 7.40
CA ASN A 27 -6.90 8.48 6.22
C ASN A 27 -7.73 7.61 5.25
N ILE A 28 -7.44 6.30 5.19
CA ILE A 28 -8.01 5.34 4.24
C ILE A 28 -8.83 4.28 4.99
N ILE A 29 -8.19 3.49 5.86
CA ILE A 29 -8.78 2.27 6.45
C ILE A 29 -9.98 2.59 7.37
N LEU A 30 -9.94 3.69 8.12
CA LEU A 30 -11.05 4.11 8.98
C LEU A 30 -12.36 4.36 8.21
N ARG A 31 -12.29 4.66 6.91
CA ARG A 31 -13.46 4.87 6.06
C ARG A 31 -14.17 3.56 5.68
N TYR A 32 -13.50 2.42 5.89
CA TYR A 32 -14.02 1.09 5.62
C TYR A 32 -14.71 0.49 6.87
N PRO A 33 -15.63 -0.46 6.67
CA PRO A 33 -16.27 -1.17 7.77
C PRO A 33 -15.26 -1.95 8.61
N GLU A 34 -15.54 -2.06 9.92
CA GLU A 34 -14.63 -2.66 10.91
C GLU A 34 -14.17 -4.07 10.57
N GLU A 35 -15.02 -4.84 9.89
CA GLU A 35 -14.71 -6.20 9.44
C GLU A 35 -13.56 -6.27 8.43
N GLU A 36 -13.42 -5.24 7.58
CA GLU A 36 -12.39 -5.22 6.51
C GLU A 36 -11.12 -4.49 6.94
N ARG A 37 -11.21 -3.64 7.98
CA ARG A 37 -10.06 -2.90 8.51
C ARG A 37 -8.82 -3.75 8.77
N PRO A 38 -8.89 -4.90 9.48
CA PRO A 38 -7.70 -5.69 9.76
C PRO A 38 -7.04 -6.24 8.49
N ALA A 39 -7.83 -6.67 7.50
CA ALA A 39 -7.31 -7.18 6.23
C ALA A 39 -6.64 -6.06 5.40
N LEU A 40 -7.26 -4.88 5.37
CA LEU A 40 -6.68 -3.71 4.71
C LEU A 40 -5.39 -3.25 5.40
N GLU A 41 -5.37 -3.23 6.73
CA GLU A 41 -4.21 -2.82 7.53
C GLU A 41 -3.01 -3.74 7.28
N GLU A 42 -3.25 -5.05 7.22
CA GLU A 42 -2.22 -6.02 6.84
C GLU A 42 -1.75 -5.82 5.39
N TRP A 43 -2.67 -5.62 4.44
CA TRP A 43 -2.32 -5.44 3.03
C TRP A 43 -1.51 -4.16 2.78
N TYR A 44 -1.98 -3.02 3.28
CA TYR A 44 -1.25 -1.75 3.18
C TYR A 44 0.06 -1.77 3.99
N GLY A 45 0.08 -2.45 5.13
CA GLY A 45 1.27 -2.62 5.96
C GLY A 45 2.36 -3.40 5.22
N ASN A 46 2.00 -4.53 4.60
CA ASN A 46 2.91 -5.31 3.76
C ASN A 46 3.44 -4.50 2.58
N LEU A 47 2.58 -3.75 1.88
CA LEU A 47 3.02 -2.90 0.77
C LEU A 47 3.97 -1.80 1.23
N ALA A 48 3.67 -1.12 2.34
CA ALA A 48 4.54 -0.10 2.90
C ALA A 48 5.91 -0.66 3.30
N ASP A 49 5.93 -1.85 3.89
CA ASP A 49 7.16 -2.54 4.26
C ASP A 49 7.99 -2.92 3.03
N MET A 50 7.34 -3.50 2.00
CA MET A 50 7.98 -3.79 0.72
C MET A 50 8.54 -2.54 0.06
N MET A 51 7.81 -1.41 0.08
CA MET A 51 8.30 -0.15 -0.48
C MET A 51 9.54 0.37 0.26
N ARG A 52 9.59 0.20 1.59
CA ARG A 52 10.76 0.55 2.41
C ARG A 52 11.93 -0.41 2.15
N ALA A 53 11.66 -1.70 2.07
CA ALA A 53 12.67 -2.74 1.83
C ALA A 53 13.33 -2.60 0.46
N GLU A 54 12.54 -2.30 -0.58
CA GLU A 54 13.04 -2.03 -1.94
C GLU A 54 13.56 -0.59 -2.12
N GLY A 55 13.33 0.31 -1.16
CA GLY A 55 13.76 1.71 -1.23
C GLY A 55 13.00 2.56 -2.25
N VAL A 56 11.78 2.16 -2.63
CA VAL A 56 10.91 2.84 -3.61
C VAL A 56 9.91 3.82 -2.97
N THR A 57 10.20 4.27 -1.74
CA THR A 57 9.36 5.18 -0.96
C THR A 57 9.24 6.59 -1.56
N GLU A 58 10.21 7.02 -2.35
CA GLU A 58 10.23 8.36 -2.97
C GLU A 58 10.02 8.30 -4.49
N LYS A 59 10.50 7.24 -5.15
CA LYS A 59 10.44 7.05 -6.60
C LYS A 59 10.57 5.58 -6.97
N GLY A 60 10.08 5.22 -8.16
CA GLY A 60 10.11 3.84 -8.65
C GLY A 60 8.83 3.08 -8.32
N HIS A 61 8.79 1.81 -8.76
CA HIS A 61 7.64 0.94 -8.61
C HIS A 61 8.04 -0.36 -7.93
N LEU A 62 7.21 -0.84 -7.00
CA LEU A 62 7.30 -2.17 -6.42
C LEU A 62 7.47 -3.21 -7.52
N GLN A 63 8.57 -3.96 -7.47
CA GLN A 63 8.81 -5.05 -8.40
C GLN A 63 8.16 -6.30 -7.82
N ILE A 64 6.86 -6.45 -8.07
CA ILE A 64 6.11 -7.65 -7.69
C ILE A 64 6.46 -8.76 -8.69
N THR A 65 7.70 -9.24 -8.68
CA THR A 65 8.21 -10.27 -9.60
C THR A 65 8.21 -11.68 -9.00
N GLY A 66 7.61 -11.87 -7.82
CA GLY A 66 7.60 -13.17 -7.12
C GLY A 66 6.33 -13.54 -6.36
N MET A 67 5.28 -12.71 -6.41
CA MET A 67 3.98 -13.09 -5.85
C MET A 67 3.28 -13.95 -6.91
N SER A 68 3.48 -15.27 -6.83
CA SER A 68 2.64 -16.23 -7.55
C SER A 68 1.19 -15.96 -7.12
N PHE A 69 0.40 -15.38 -8.01
CA PHE A 69 -1.05 -15.25 -7.87
C PHE A 69 -1.71 -16.63 -7.92
#